data_AF-A9ITY1-F1
#
_entry.id   AF-A9ITY1-F1
#
_cell.length_a   1.000
_cell.length_b   1.000
_cell.length_c   1.000
_cell.angle_alpha   90.00
_cell.angle_beta   90.00
_cell.angle_gamma   90.00
#
_symmetry.space_group_name_H-M   'P 1'
#
loop_
_entity.id
_entity.type
_entity.pdbx_description
1 polymer ?
#
loop_
_entity_poly.entity_id
_entity_poly.type
_entity_poly.pdbx_seq_one_letter_code
_entity_poly.pdbx_strand_id
1 'polypeptide(L)'
;MMQRVREYLSDTSGVIESTFTVDVGQQTTLIRLQSQSRFLKYKNGISLCFKAKSKNVGATTIALNDLSAKPVYKATELGISPLSGGEFQKGCIYSLVYRADAWHVLNPTPVSLPSEPILPVYPAGTIGIFGMQVLPEGWLLCDGKAYLRSEYSALYKAIWIRWGGSDSVTHFNVPDLRGVFLRGVDDDRDIDRFRYLGTLQNDAIRKHDHGGQSFTILNAENQEESWHGDMTIIWGYVLNDQQRLKLAERLGVRAEDIRVHHKLAFPHTHLHMRDVALTSSGVSETRPINMSVVFAIKT
;
A
#
# COMPACT_ATOMS: atom_id res chain seq x y z
N MET A 1 -29.88 38.26 -55.97
CA MET A 1 -29.75 38.27 -54.49
C MET A 1 -29.74 36.85 -53.89
N MET A 2 -30.62 35.93 -54.32
CA MET A 2 -30.72 34.57 -53.74
C MET A 2 -29.46 33.68 -53.89
N GLN A 3 -28.68 33.80 -54.97
CA GLN A 3 -27.48 32.96 -55.17
C GLN A 3 -26.40 33.20 -54.10
N ARG A 4 -26.11 34.46 -53.77
CA ARG A 4 -25.12 34.83 -52.75
C ARG A 4 -25.54 34.38 -51.34
N VAL A 5 -26.84 34.40 -51.05
CA VAL A 5 -27.38 33.91 -49.77
C VAL A 5 -27.24 32.38 -49.69
N ARG A 6 -27.52 31.66 -50.78
CA ARG A 6 -27.33 30.21 -50.86
C ARG A 6 -25.87 29.81 -50.65
N GLU A 7 -24.95 30.51 -51.31
CA GLU A 7 -23.50 30.37 -51.13
C GLU A 7 -23.09 30.57 -49.66
N TYR A 8 -23.52 31.67 -49.04
CA TYR A 8 -23.26 31.95 -47.62
C TYR A 8 -23.81 30.88 -46.67
N LEU A 9 -25.03 30.39 -46.92
CA LEU A 9 -25.63 29.30 -46.14
C LEU A 9 -24.84 27.99 -46.31
N SER A 10 -24.35 27.70 -47.52
CA SER A 10 -23.52 26.51 -47.75
C SER A 10 -22.18 26.61 -47.01
N ASP A 11 -21.62 27.81 -46.91
CA ASP A 11 -20.35 28.03 -46.24
C ASP A 11 -20.44 27.98 -44.71
N THR A 12 -21.60 28.29 -44.13
CA THR A 12 -21.78 28.43 -42.68
C THR A 12 -22.55 27.27 -42.03
N SER A 13 -23.17 26.39 -42.81
CA SER A 13 -23.98 25.27 -42.31
C SER A 13 -23.20 23.99 -42.00
N GLY A 14 -21.88 23.95 -42.22
CA GLY A 14 -21.07 22.75 -41.95
C GLY A 14 -21.04 21.72 -43.08
N VAL A 15 -21.71 21.99 -44.21
CA VAL A 15 -21.81 21.09 -45.37
C VAL A 15 -20.63 21.18 -46.33
N ILE A 16 -19.67 22.08 -46.09
CA ILE A 16 -18.45 22.20 -46.89
C ILE A 16 -17.72 20.86 -46.91
N GLU A 17 -17.36 20.41 -48.10
CA GLU A 17 -16.57 19.20 -48.24
C GLU A 17 -15.13 19.44 -47.77
N SER A 18 -14.71 18.65 -46.77
CA SER A 18 -13.34 18.66 -46.26
C SER A 18 -12.59 17.39 -46.66
N THR A 19 -11.36 17.53 -47.15
CA THR A 19 -10.43 16.42 -47.43
C THR A 19 -9.20 16.56 -46.56
N PHE A 20 -8.85 15.51 -45.81
CA PHE A 20 -7.71 15.49 -44.89
C PHE A 20 -6.57 14.69 -45.50
N THR A 21 -5.39 15.30 -45.58
CA THR A 21 -4.12 14.64 -45.91
C THR A 21 -3.26 14.67 -44.65
N VAL A 22 -3.11 13.53 -43.99
CA VAL A 22 -2.41 13.39 -42.71
C VAL A 22 -1.07 12.68 -42.95
N ASP A 23 0.02 13.30 -42.54
CA ASP A 23 1.36 12.69 -42.49
C ASP A 23 1.73 12.43 -41.02
N VAL A 24 1.69 11.15 -40.63
CA VAL A 24 1.98 10.71 -39.27
C VAL A 24 3.47 10.82 -38.95
N GLY A 25 4.35 10.65 -39.95
CA GLY A 25 5.80 10.69 -39.76
C GLY A 25 6.30 12.11 -39.51
N GLN A 26 5.76 13.08 -40.24
CA GLN A 26 6.11 14.50 -40.06
C GLN A 26 5.23 15.23 -39.04
N GLN A 27 4.22 14.56 -38.47
CA GLN A 27 3.23 15.18 -37.58
C GLN A 27 2.57 16.41 -38.22
N THR A 28 2.06 16.25 -39.44
CA THR A 28 1.37 17.34 -40.15
C THR A 28 0.01 16.92 -40.69
N THR A 29 -0.90 17.89 -40.79
CA THR A 29 -2.22 17.72 -41.38
C THR A 29 -2.52 18.87 -42.35
N LEU A 30 -2.85 18.52 -43.59
CA LEU A 30 -3.40 19.46 -44.58
C LEU A 30 -4.88 19.18 -44.77
N ILE A 31 -5.71 20.20 -44.59
CA ILE A 31 -7.15 20.13 -44.83
C ILE A 31 -7.48 20.95 -46.07
N ARG A 32 -8.14 20.35 -47.06
CA ARG A 32 -8.75 21.07 -48.19
C ARG A 32 -10.22 21.29 -47.92
N LEU A 33 -10.69 22.52 -48.04
CA LEU A 33 -12.12 22.87 -47.99
C LEU A 33 -12.59 23.26 -49.38
N GLN A 34 -13.59 22.54 -49.91
CA GLN A 34 -14.20 22.82 -51.22
C GLN A 34 -15.55 23.53 -51.03
N SER A 35 -15.54 24.86 -51.16
CA SER A 35 -16.71 25.73 -51.04
C SER A 35 -17.29 26.07 -52.42
N GLN A 36 -18.62 26.19 -52.48
CA GLN A 36 -19.32 26.60 -53.71
C GLN A 36 -19.09 28.07 -54.08
N SER A 37 -18.70 28.91 -53.11
CA SER A 37 -18.56 30.37 -53.25
C SER A 37 -17.33 30.82 -54.05
N ARG A 38 -16.52 29.88 -54.59
CA ARG A 38 -15.35 30.10 -55.46
C ARG A 38 -14.47 31.29 -55.04
N PHE A 39 -13.95 31.25 -53.81
CA PHE A 39 -13.02 32.26 -53.29
C PHE A 39 -11.74 32.34 -54.15
N LEU A 40 -11.48 33.51 -54.74
CA LEU A 40 -10.31 33.78 -55.59
C LEU A 40 -9.09 34.32 -54.82
N LYS A 41 -9.29 34.81 -53.60
CA LYS A 41 -8.22 35.28 -52.72
C LYS A 41 -8.67 35.28 -51.26
N TYR A 42 -7.71 35.15 -50.36
CA TYR A 42 -7.95 35.33 -48.94
C TYR A 42 -8.25 36.81 -48.60
N LYS A 43 -9.26 37.01 -47.76
CA LYS A 43 -9.60 38.30 -47.15
C LYS A 43 -9.94 38.07 -45.69
N ASN A 44 -9.56 39.02 -44.84
CA ASN A 44 -9.95 38.98 -43.43
C ASN A 44 -11.49 38.98 -43.31
N GLY A 45 -12.00 38.16 -42.41
CA GLY A 45 -13.44 38.04 -42.13
C GLY A 45 -14.14 36.89 -42.88
N ILE A 46 -13.45 36.13 -43.74
CA ILE A 46 -14.01 34.89 -44.28
C ILE A 46 -14.31 33.94 -43.12
N SER A 47 -15.56 33.53 -42.98
CA SER A 47 -16.03 32.63 -41.93
C SER A 47 -16.64 31.38 -42.56
N LEU A 48 -16.15 30.21 -42.16
CA LEU A 48 -16.56 28.92 -42.72
C LEU A 48 -16.88 27.93 -41.61
N CYS A 49 -17.82 27.03 -41.86
CA CYS A 49 -18.09 25.88 -41.01
C CYS A 49 -17.95 24.61 -41.85
N PHE A 50 -17.27 23.60 -41.31
CA PHE A 50 -17.13 22.30 -41.98
C PHE A 50 -17.21 21.16 -40.96
N LYS A 51 -17.66 19.98 -41.42
CA LYS A 51 -17.61 18.74 -40.66
C LYS A 51 -16.29 18.02 -40.94
N ALA A 52 -15.46 17.81 -39.92
CA ALA A 52 -14.17 17.15 -40.06
C ALA A 52 -14.33 15.67 -40.46
N LYS A 53 -13.69 15.24 -41.56
CA LYS A 53 -13.70 13.82 -42.00
C LYS A 53 -12.70 12.94 -41.25
N SER A 54 -11.69 13.52 -40.60
CA SER A 54 -10.67 12.78 -39.85
C SER A 54 -10.17 13.57 -38.63
N LYS A 55 -9.37 12.91 -37.79
CA LYS A 55 -8.61 13.55 -36.71
C LYS A 55 -7.36 14.22 -37.29
N ASN A 56 -7.01 15.42 -36.83
CA ASN A 56 -5.73 16.04 -37.19
C ASN A 56 -4.59 15.50 -36.32
N VAL A 57 -3.39 15.48 -36.89
CA VAL A 57 -2.13 15.10 -36.26
C VAL A 57 -1.15 16.26 -36.46
N GLY A 58 -0.58 16.74 -35.34
CA GLY A 58 0.39 17.82 -35.29
C GLY A 58 -0.01 19.11 -36.02
N ALA A 59 0.97 19.75 -36.65
CA ALA A 59 0.82 21.06 -37.28
C ALA A 59 -0.23 21.01 -38.41
N THR A 60 -1.26 21.85 -38.31
CA THR A 60 -2.40 21.81 -39.22
C THR A 60 -2.46 23.04 -40.11
N THR A 61 -2.67 22.84 -41.42
CA THR A 61 -2.89 23.89 -42.41
C THR A 61 -4.20 23.66 -43.16
N ILE A 62 -4.88 24.75 -43.56
CA ILE A 62 -6.13 24.71 -44.32
C ILE A 62 -5.95 25.45 -45.65
N ALA A 63 -6.28 24.78 -46.75
CA ALA A 63 -6.43 25.36 -48.08
C ALA A 63 -7.92 25.46 -48.45
N LEU A 64 -8.33 26.62 -48.97
CA LEU A 64 -9.70 26.87 -49.41
C LEU A 64 -9.77 26.90 -50.94
N ASN A 65 -10.55 26.01 -51.54
CA ASN A 65 -10.65 25.81 -52.99
C ASN A 65 -9.25 25.61 -53.60
N ASP A 66 -8.88 26.45 -54.58
CA ASP A 66 -7.59 26.43 -55.27
C ASP A 66 -6.53 27.34 -54.61
N LEU A 67 -6.85 27.94 -53.45
CA LEU A 67 -5.91 28.80 -52.73
C LEU A 67 -4.85 27.99 -51.99
N SER A 68 -3.70 28.62 -51.76
CA SER A 68 -2.61 28.02 -50.98
C SER A 68 -3.03 27.72 -49.54
N ALA A 69 -2.39 26.72 -48.94
CA ALA A 69 -2.64 26.36 -47.56
C ALA A 69 -2.14 27.44 -46.59
N LYS A 70 -2.91 27.70 -45.54
CA LYS A 70 -2.60 28.66 -44.49
C LYS A 70 -2.61 28.00 -43.12
N PRO A 71 -1.77 28.45 -42.17
CA PRO A 71 -1.71 27.85 -40.84
C PRO A 71 -3.02 28.03 -40.08
N VAL A 72 -3.28 27.10 -39.17
CA VAL A 72 -4.46 27.13 -38.29
C VAL A 72 -4.02 27.33 -36.85
N TYR A 73 -4.68 28.25 -36.17
CA TYR A 73 -4.45 28.58 -34.78
C TYR A 73 -5.71 28.38 -33.92
N LYS A 74 -5.48 28.07 -32.66
CA LYS A 74 -6.48 27.95 -31.60
C LYS A 74 -6.21 28.98 -30.50
N ALA A 75 -7.26 29.35 -29.77
CA ALA A 75 -7.12 30.08 -28.52
C ALA A 75 -6.73 29.11 -27.38
N THR A 76 -5.82 29.54 -26.53
CA THR A 76 -5.39 28.88 -25.29
C THR A 76 -5.33 29.90 -24.16
N GLU A 77 -5.15 29.44 -22.93
CA GLU A 77 -5.01 30.32 -21.75
C GLU A 77 -3.82 31.30 -21.87
N LEU A 78 -2.79 30.92 -22.64
CA LEU A 78 -1.60 31.74 -22.87
C LEU A 78 -1.68 32.59 -24.14
N GLY A 79 -2.80 32.55 -24.88
CA GLY A 79 -3.01 33.32 -26.11
C GLY A 79 -3.27 32.45 -27.33
N ILE A 80 -2.68 32.80 -28.47
CA ILE A 80 -2.91 32.12 -29.76
C ILE A 80 -1.77 31.13 -30.00
N SER A 81 -2.09 29.87 -30.28
CA SER A 81 -1.10 28.82 -30.54
C SER A 81 -1.50 27.95 -31.74
N PRO A 82 -0.53 27.35 -32.47
CA PRO A 82 -0.84 26.44 -33.56
C PRO A 82 -1.51 25.16 -33.04
N LEU A 83 -2.22 24.46 -33.92
CA LEU A 83 -2.76 23.13 -33.60
C LEU A 83 -1.62 22.11 -33.45
N SER A 84 -1.77 21.24 -32.45
CA SER A 84 -0.79 20.23 -32.04
C SER A 84 -1.26 18.79 -32.29
N GLY A 85 -2.48 18.60 -32.80
CA GLY A 85 -3.08 17.29 -33.08
C GLY A 85 -4.18 16.94 -32.09
N GLY A 86 -5.30 16.42 -32.59
CA GLY A 86 -6.47 16.05 -31.81
C GLY A 86 -7.46 17.17 -31.50
N GLU A 87 -7.23 18.40 -31.99
CA GLU A 87 -8.22 19.48 -31.87
C GLU A 87 -9.38 19.32 -32.86
N PHE A 88 -9.12 18.69 -34.01
CA PHE A 88 -10.13 18.26 -34.95
C PHE A 88 -10.41 16.77 -34.75
N GLN A 89 -11.70 16.43 -34.64
CA GLN A 89 -12.19 15.09 -34.40
C GLN A 89 -13.14 14.67 -35.52
N LYS A 90 -13.01 13.42 -35.96
CA LYS A 90 -13.84 12.86 -37.02
C LYS A 90 -15.32 12.98 -36.65
N GLY A 91 -16.10 13.61 -37.53
CA GLY A 91 -17.54 13.78 -37.37
C GLY A 91 -17.99 15.05 -36.67
N CYS A 92 -17.08 15.82 -36.07
CA CYS A 92 -17.41 17.09 -35.40
C CYS A 92 -17.43 18.27 -36.38
N ILE A 93 -18.23 19.29 -36.07
CA ILE A 93 -18.34 20.52 -36.86
C ILE A 93 -17.47 21.60 -36.23
N TYR A 94 -16.70 22.28 -37.05
CA TYR A 94 -15.79 23.34 -36.62
C TYR A 94 -16.05 24.63 -37.38
N SER A 95 -15.99 25.75 -36.65
CA SER A 95 -16.10 27.10 -37.20
C SER A 95 -14.72 27.74 -37.29
N LEU A 96 -14.46 28.34 -38.45
CA LEU A 96 -13.19 28.95 -38.82
C LEU A 96 -13.40 30.41 -39.20
N VAL A 97 -12.45 31.27 -38.82
CA VAL A 97 -12.39 32.66 -39.28
C VAL A 97 -10.99 32.95 -39.82
N TYR A 98 -10.91 33.50 -41.03
CA TYR A 98 -9.65 33.95 -41.61
C TYR A 98 -9.30 35.35 -41.13
N ARG A 99 -8.13 35.51 -40.51
CA ARG A 99 -7.59 36.82 -40.08
C ARG A 99 -6.06 36.79 -40.06
N ALA A 100 -5.44 37.91 -40.41
CA ALA A 100 -3.98 38.11 -40.27
C ALA A 100 -3.15 36.99 -40.92
N ASP A 101 -3.54 36.60 -42.14
CA ASP A 101 -2.91 35.54 -42.94
C ASP A 101 -2.99 34.12 -42.36
N ALA A 102 -3.92 33.87 -41.44
CA ALA A 102 -4.13 32.56 -40.85
C ALA A 102 -5.61 32.23 -40.59
N TRP A 103 -5.88 30.95 -40.39
CA TRP A 103 -7.18 30.46 -39.94
C TRP A 103 -7.22 30.39 -38.42
N HIS A 104 -8.30 30.87 -37.82
CA HIS A 104 -8.58 30.71 -36.40
C HIS A 104 -9.77 29.77 -36.22
N VAL A 105 -9.56 28.66 -35.51
CA VAL A 105 -10.67 27.77 -35.11
C VAL A 105 -11.30 28.29 -33.84
N LEU A 106 -12.64 28.42 -33.84
CA LEU A 106 -13.38 29.02 -32.72
C LEU A 106 -13.78 28.00 -31.65
N ASN A 107 -13.92 26.74 -32.04
CA ASN A 107 -14.35 25.65 -31.18
C ASN A 107 -13.41 24.42 -31.29
N PRO A 108 -12.08 24.59 -31.08
CA PRO A 108 -11.18 23.44 -31.05
C PRO A 108 -11.65 22.46 -29.98
N THR A 109 -11.60 21.16 -30.25
CA THR A 109 -11.82 20.17 -29.20
C THR A 109 -10.74 20.38 -28.14
N PRO A 110 -11.11 20.55 -26.86
CA PRO A 110 -10.14 20.61 -25.78
C PRO A 110 -9.30 19.35 -25.84
N VAL A 111 -8.05 19.50 -26.28
CA VAL A 111 -7.07 18.45 -26.15
C VAL A 111 -6.65 18.56 -24.70
N SER A 112 -7.08 17.60 -23.88
CA SER A 112 -6.37 17.33 -22.64
C SER A 112 -4.91 17.26 -23.05
N LEU A 113 -4.06 18.15 -22.52
CA LEU A 113 -2.62 17.88 -22.49
C LEU A 113 -2.48 16.40 -22.13
N PRO A 114 -1.52 15.65 -22.69
CA PRO A 114 -1.18 14.39 -22.05
C PRO A 114 -0.83 14.77 -20.62
N SER A 115 -1.80 14.64 -19.72
CA SER A 115 -1.51 14.40 -18.34
C SER A 115 -0.71 13.13 -18.46
N GLU A 116 0.60 13.26 -18.36
CA GLU A 116 1.41 12.27 -17.67
C GLU A 116 0.47 11.59 -16.68
N PRO A 117 0.28 10.26 -16.73
CA PRO A 117 -0.65 9.59 -15.83
C PRO A 117 -0.43 10.22 -14.48
N ILE A 118 -1.49 10.74 -13.85
CA ILE A 118 -1.38 11.26 -12.49
C ILE A 118 -1.10 10.01 -11.65
N LEU A 119 0.15 9.57 -11.69
CA LEU A 119 0.72 8.67 -10.72
C LEU A 119 0.50 9.46 -9.43
N PRO A 120 -0.28 8.95 -8.47
CA PRO A 120 -0.23 9.52 -7.14
C PRO A 120 1.26 9.58 -6.78
N VAL A 121 1.82 10.79 -6.76
CA VAL A 121 3.23 11.00 -6.44
C VAL A 121 3.32 10.77 -4.95
N TYR A 122 3.41 9.50 -4.57
CA TYR A 122 3.87 9.15 -3.25
C TYR A 122 5.25 9.78 -3.12
N PRO A 123 5.48 10.64 -2.11
CA PRO A 123 6.80 11.20 -1.91
C PRO A 123 7.80 10.06 -1.68
N ALA A 124 9.02 10.23 -2.17
CA ALA A 124 10.10 9.29 -1.89
C ALA A 124 10.23 9.10 -0.36
N GLY A 125 10.40 7.86 0.08
CA GLY A 125 10.36 7.49 1.50
C GLY A 125 9.00 7.00 2.00
N THR A 126 7.94 7.12 1.21
CA THR A 126 6.63 6.54 1.57
C THR A 126 6.73 5.03 1.69
N ILE A 127 6.29 4.48 2.82
CA ILE A 127 6.18 3.03 3.03
C ILE A 127 4.77 2.59 2.64
N GLY A 128 4.68 1.72 1.64
CA GLY A 128 3.44 1.13 1.13
C GLY A 128 3.29 -0.33 1.54
N ILE A 129 2.03 -0.76 1.65
CA ILE A 129 1.65 -2.15 1.89
C ILE A 129 1.20 -2.77 0.56
N PHE A 130 1.78 -3.92 0.22
CA PHE A 130 1.54 -4.62 -1.03
C PHE A 130 1.03 -6.04 -0.77
N GLY A 131 -0.06 -6.39 -1.44
CA GLY A 131 -0.59 -7.76 -1.50
C GLY A 131 0.11 -8.64 -2.56
N MET A 132 1.25 -8.21 -3.09
CA MET A 132 1.97 -8.87 -4.18
C MET A 132 3.46 -8.94 -3.88
N GLN A 133 4.14 -9.95 -4.46
CA GLN A 133 5.58 -10.18 -4.27
C GLN A 133 6.44 -9.38 -5.25
N VAL A 134 5.95 -9.19 -6.49
CA VAL A 134 6.65 -8.40 -7.51
C VAL A 134 6.20 -6.94 -7.37
N LEU A 135 7.13 -6.06 -7.05
CA LEU A 135 6.85 -4.65 -6.81
C LEU A 135 6.72 -3.88 -8.14
N PRO A 136 5.90 -2.81 -8.20
CA PRO A 136 5.86 -1.92 -9.35
C PRO A 136 7.18 -1.16 -9.49
N GLU A 137 7.40 -0.59 -10.66
CA GLU A 137 8.53 0.30 -10.89
C GLU A 137 8.53 1.49 -9.89
N GLY A 138 9.73 1.85 -9.42
CA GLY A 138 9.91 2.94 -8.45
C GLY A 138 9.64 2.58 -6.99
N TRP A 139 9.60 1.29 -6.64
CA TRP A 139 9.49 0.79 -5.27
C TRP A 139 10.63 -0.17 -4.95
N LEU A 140 11.17 -0.07 -3.74
CA LEU A 140 12.17 -1.00 -3.21
C LEU A 140 11.59 -1.79 -2.05
N LEU A 141 11.96 -3.05 -1.92
CA LEU A 141 11.55 -3.90 -0.81
C LEU A 141 12.13 -3.35 0.51
N CYS A 142 11.34 -3.36 1.59
CA CYS A 142 11.83 -3.05 2.94
C CYS A 142 12.53 -4.27 3.58
N ASP A 143 13.71 -4.63 3.08
CA ASP A 143 14.51 -5.79 3.48
C ASP A 143 15.86 -5.45 4.14
N GLY A 144 16.10 -4.18 4.46
CA GLY A 144 17.35 -3.72 5.07
C GLY A 144 18.52 -3.54 4.09
N LYS A 145 18.33 -3.74 2.78
CA LYS A 145 19.40 -3.68 1.79
C LYS A 145 20.00 -2.27 1.66
N ALA A 146 21.29 -2.21 1.35
CA ALA A 146 22.01 -0.97 1.05
C ALA A 146 21.88 -0.57 -0.42
N TYR A 147 21.69 0.72 -0.69
CA TYR A 147 21.57 1.31 -2.02
C TYR A 147 22.46 2.54 -2.17
N LEU A 148 22.85 2.85 -3.41
CA LEU A 148 23.69 3.99 -3.76
C LEU A 148 22.92 5.32 -3.64
N ARG A 149 23.53 6.32 -3.00
CA ARG A 149 22.96 7.67 -2.86
C ARG A 149 22.79 8.40 -4.20
N SER A 150 23.70 8.15 -5.13
CA SER A 150 23.68 8.76 -6.48
C SER A 150 22.51 8.23 -7.31
N GLU A 151 22.20 6.94 -7.20
CA GLU A 151 21.11 6.28 -7.92
C GLU A 151 19.74 6.64 -7.31
N TYR A 152 19.62 6.60 -5.97
CA TYR A 152 18.37 6.85 -5.25
C TYR A 152 18.41 8.16 -4.45
N SER A 153 18.75 9.26 -5.13
CA SER A 153 19.00 10.56 -4.47
C SER A 153 17.77 11.16 -3.78
N ALA A 154 16.57 10.97 -4.33
CA ALA A 154 15.31 11.44 -3.73
C ALA A 154 14.98 10.67 -2.44
N LEU A 155 15.08 9.34 -2.48
CA LEU A 155 14.90 8.49 -1.31
C LEU A 155 15.94 8.78 -0.22
N TYR A 156 17.21 8.94 -0.57
CA TYR A 156 18.25 9.30 0.39
C TYR A 156 17.97 10.64 1.08
N LYS A 157 17.51 11.66 0.34
CA LYS A 157 17.12 12.95 0.91
C LYS A 157 15.96 12.80 1.91
N ALA A 158 15.05 11.85 1.67
CA ALA A 158 13.90 11.63 2.53
C ALA A 158 14.23 10.88 3.83
N ILE A 159 14.99 9.79 3.76
CA ILE A 159 15.21 8.90 4.93
C ILE A 159 16.62 8.99 5.52
N TRP A 160 17.55 9.64 4.82
CA TRP A 160 18.96 9.75 5.19
C TRP A 160 19.56 8.36 5.50
N ILE A 161 20.32 8.23 6.59
CA ILE A 161 20.86 6.95 7.10
C ILE A 161 20.03 6.39 8.27
N ARG A 162 18.76 6.77 8.41
CA ARG A 162 17.91 6.40 9.56
C ARG A 162 17.84 4.88 9.78
N TRP A 163 17.86 4.12 8.69
CA TRP A 163 17.71 2.67 8.68
C TRP A 163 19.05 1.93 8.53
N GLY A 164 20.17 2.63 8.72
CA GLY A 164 21.52 2.10 8.55
C GLY A 164 22.24 2.63 7.32
N GLY A 165 23.45 2.13 7.14
CA GLY A 165 24.41 2.56 6.12
C GLY A 165 25.82 2.30 6.63
N SER A 166 26.44 1.22 6.13
CA SER A 166 27.74 0.72 6.61
C SER A 166 28.89 1.70 6.37
N ASP A 167 28.75 2.59 5.39
CA ASP A 167 29.65 3.70 5.14
C ASP A 167 28.82 4.98 4.98
N SER A 168 28.98 5.95 5.88
CA SER A 168 28.20 7.19 5.89
C SER A 168 28.46 8.12 4.69
N VAL A 169 29.11 7.62 3.63
CA VAL A 169 29.62 8.38 2.49
C VAL A 169 28.94 8.00 1.18
N THR A 170 28.79 6.71 0.85
CA THR A 170 28.29 6.31 -0.48
C THR A 170 26.94 5.58 -0.48
N HIS A 171 26.62 4.83 0.57
CA HIS A 171 25.38 4.07 0.66
C HIS A 171 24.44 4.56 1.78
N PHE A 172 23.20 4.09 1.71
CA PHE A 172 22.21 4.16 2.77
C PHE A 172 21.34 2.90 2.72
N ASN A 173 20.72 2.53 3.83
CA ASN A 173 19.87 1.34 3.89
C ASN A 173 18.39 1.72 3.82
N VAL A 174 17.59 0.86 3.22
CA VAL A 174 16.13 0.86 3.36
C VAL A 174 15.74 0.21 4.70
N PRO A 175 14.51 0.41 5.20
CA PRO A 175 14.02 -0.29 6.38
C PRO A 175 14.10 -1.81 6.21
N ASP A 176 14.33 -2.57 7.29
CA ASP A 176 14.00 -4.00 7.33
C ASP A 176 12.73 -4.19 8.14
N LEU A 177 11.60 -4.39 7.44
CA LEU A 177 10.27 -4.52 8.06
C LEU A 177 9.72 -5.95 7.96
N ARG A 178 10.57 -6.92 7.68
CA ARG A 178 10.15 -8.32 7.58
C ARG A 178 9.87 -8.87 8.98
N GLY A 179 8.69 -9.43 9.19
CA GLY A 179 8.31 -10.07 10.45
C GLY A 179 8.04 -9.11 11.61
N VAL A 180 7.98 -7.80 11.38
CA VAL A 180 7.68 -6.79 12.42
C VAL A 180 6.27 -6.23 12.27
N PHE A 181 5.68 -5.85 13.40
CA PHE A 181 4.47 -5.04 13.42
C PHE A 181 4.85 -3.56 13.45
N LEU A 182 4.25 -2.78 12.56
CA LEU A 182 4.44 -1.34 12.54
C LEU A 182 3.53 -0.66 13.57
N ARG A 183 4.07 0.36 14.23
CA ARG A 183 3.34 1.26 15.12
C ARG A 183 3.60 2.70 14.75
N GLY A 184 2.68 3.58 15.12
CA GLY A 184 2.89 5.03 15.01
C GLY A 184 4.02 5.49 15.91
N VAL A 185 4.77 6.50 15.46
CA VAL A 185 5.72 7.23 16.31
C VAL A 185 4.91 8.11 17.27
N ASP A 186 5.30 8.14 18.55
CA ASP A 186 4.58 8.91 19.58
C ASP A 186 4.69 10.42 19.35
N ASP A 187 5.89 10.91 19.00
CA ASP A 187 6.16 12.31 18.63
C ASP A 187 5.54 13.32 19.62
N ASP A 188 5.91 13.19 20.90
CA ASP A 188 5.46 14.02 22.03
C ASP A 188 3.98 13.89 22.40
N ARG A 189 3.30 12.82 21.96
CA ARG A 189 1.93 12.50 22.38
C ARG A 189 1.84 11.85 23.77
N ASP A 190 2.96 11.46 24.36
CA ASP A 190 3.08 10.96 25.74
C ASP A 190 2.42 9.59 25.99
N ILE A 191 2.13 8.80 24.95
CA ILE A 191 1.54 7.46 25.05
C ILE A 191 2.63 6.38 24.96
N ASP A 192 3.52 6.49 23.98
CA ASP A 192 4.62 5.54 23.72
C ASP A 192 5.97 6.26 23.75
N ARG A 193 6.27 6.86 24.91
CA ARG A 193 7.46 7.69 25.15
C ARG A 193 8.76 6.93 24.85
N PHE A 194 9.77 7.68 24.42
CA PHE A 194 11.12 7.18 24.12
C PHE A 194 11.21 6.18 22.97
N ARG A 195 10.16 6.09 22.13
CA ARG A 195 10.14 5.28 20.91
C ARG A 195 10.29 6.16 19.68
N TYR A 196 11.55 6.34 19.26
CA TYR A 196 11.87 7.13 18.08
C TYR A 196 11.60 6.37 16.77
N LEU A 197 11.46 7.12 15.68
CA LEU A 197 11.35 6.57 14.33
C LEU A 197 12.48 5.57 14.04
N GLY A 198 12.12 4.38 13.55
CA GLY A 198 13.07 3.32 13.20
C GLY A 198 13.58 2.47 14.37
N THR A 199 13.09 2.69 15.60
CA THR A 199 13.48 1.86 16.75
C THR A 199 12.66 0.59 16.87
N LEU A 200 13.34 -0.54 17.05
CA LEU A 200 12.71 -1.83 17.33
C LEU A 200 12.31 -1.94 18.80
N GLN A 201 11.19 -2.61 19.05
CA GLN A 201 10.77 -3.01 20.38
C GLN A 201 10.60 -4.53 20.39
N ASN A 202 11.28 -5.19 21.32
CA ASN A 202 11.08 -6.61 21.57
C ASN A 202 9.69 -6.86 22.17
N ASP A 203 9.20 -8.08 22.04
CA ASP A 203 7.97 -8.50 22.69
C ASP A 203 8.08 -8.31 24.21
N ALA A 204 6.96 -7.89 24.81
CA ALA A 204 6.85 -7.77 26.25
C ALA A 204 5.39 -8.02 26.65
N ILE A 205 5.21 -8.81 27.70
CA ILE A 205 3.92 -8.94 28.37
C ILE A 205 3.88 -7.91 29.49
N ARG A 206 2.73 -7.27 29.72
CA ARG A 206 2.56 -6.33 30.83
C ARG A 206 2.94 -7.05 32.13
N LYS A 207 3.75 -6.38 32.98
CA LYS A 207 4.03 -6.87 34.33
C LYS A 207 2.71 -7.13 35.03
N HIS A 208 2.55 -8.35 35.54
CA HIS A 208 1.41 -8.77 36.33
C HIS A 208 1.89 -9.70 37.43
N ASP A 209 1.12 -9.79 38.49
CA ASP A 209 1.43 -10.64 39.65
C ASP A 209 0.48 -11.84 39.67
N HIS A 210 1.03 -13.00 40.03
CA HIS A 210 0.23 -14.19 40.29
C HIS A 210 0.09 -14.36 41.81
N GLY A 211 -1.15 -14.30 42.31
CA GLY A 211 -1.46 -14.64 43.69
C GLY A 211 -1.61 -16.15 43.85
N GLY A 212 -0.61 -16.81 44.46
CA GLY A 212 -0.74 -18.18 44.93
C GLY A 212 -1.09 -18.17 46.42
N GLN A 213 -2.09 -18.94 46.84
CA GLN A 213 -2.29 -19.24 48.25
C GLN A 213 -1.37 -20.39 48.65
N SER A 214 -0.37 -20.12 49.51
CA SER A 214 0.36 -21.18 50.20
C SER A 214 -0.35 -21.48 51.51
N PHE A 215 -0.65 -22.76 51.76
CA PHE A 215 -1.08 -23.21 53.07
C PHE A 215 0.14 -23.78 53.79
N THR A 216 0.60 -23.08 54.84
CA THR A 216 1.63 -23.60 55.73
C THR A 216 0.96 -24.46 56.79
N ILE A 217 1.15 -25.78 56.71
CA ILE A 217 0.83 -26.68 57.82
C ILE A 217 1.91 -26.48 58.88
N LEU A 218 1.58 -25.80 59.97
CA LEU A 218 2.46 -25.70 61.13
C LEU A 218 2.33 -27.00 61.94
N ASN A 219 3.34 -27.86 61.89
CA ASN A 219 3.45 -28.97 62.84
C ASN A 219 3.83 -28.37 64.20
N ALA A 220 3.01 -28.57 65.23
CA ALA A 220 3.37 -28.17 66.59
C ALA A 220 4.59 -28.99 67.05
N GLU A 221 5.62 -28.33 67.57
CA GLU A 221 6.93 -28.90 67.91
C GLU A 221 6.91 -30.03 68.97
N ASN A 222 5.75 -30.42 69.51
CA ASN A 222 5.68 -31.24 70.72
C ASN A 222 4.84 -32.53 70.66
N GLN A 223 4.51 -33.08 69.49
CA GLN A 223 3.92 -34.42 69.43
C GLN A 223 4.51 -35.23 68.28
N GLU A 224 4.68 -36.53 68.53
CA GLU A 224 5.18 -37.60 67.65
C GLU A 224 4.39 -37.78 66.32
N GLU A 225 3.57 -36.78 65.92
CA GLU A 225 2.71 -36.77 64.74
C GLU A 225 3.17 -35.75 63.68
N SER A 226 4.49 -35.54 63.57
CA SER A 226 5.03 -34.77 62.44
C SER A 226 4.89 -35.59 61.15
N TRP A 227 4.39 -34.95 60.08
CA TRP A 227 4.29 -35.54 58.74
C TRP A 227 5.67 -36.01 58.25
N HIS A 228 5.99 -37.29 58.45
CA HIS A 228 7.04 -37.96 57.70
C HIS A 228 6.44 -38.42 56.39
N GLY A 229 7.04 -38.01 55.27
CA GLY A 229 6.57 -38.31 53.92
C GLY A 229 6.37 -39.81 53.63
N ASP A 230 6.82 -40.71 54.51
CA ASP A 230 6.61 -42.14 54.46
C ASP A 230 5.55 -42.62 55.46
N MET A 231 4.26 -42.48 55.11
CA MET A 231 3.17 -43.03 55.93
C MET A 231 2.51 -44.23 55.24
N THR A 232 2.59 -45.40 55.88
CA THR A 232 1.88 -46.62 55.44
C THR A 232 0.58 -46.73 56.22
N ILE A 233 -0.56 -46.50 55.56
CA ILE A 233 -1.90 -46.61 56.17
C ILE A 233 -2.54 -47.93 55.74
N ILE A 234 -2.92 -48.75 56.71
CA ILE A 234 -3.72 -49.97 56.48
C ILE A 234 -4.97 -49.89 57.36
N TRP A 235 -6.14 -49.93 56.72
CA TRP A 235 -7.45 -49.92 57.40
C TRP A 235 -7.64 -48.73 58.36
N GLY A 236 -7.06 -47.58 58.01
CA GLY A 236 -7.16 -46.35 58.79
C GLY A 236 -6.14 -46.22 59.94
N TYR A 237 -5.28 -47.22 60.16
CA TYR A 237 -4.20 -47.15 61.15
C TYR A 237 -2.87 -46.80 60.47
N VAL A 238 -2.16 -45.84 61.06
CA VAL A 238 -0.79 -45.46 60.68
C VAL A 238 0.18 -46.45 61.34
N LEU A 239 1.05 -47.06 60.53
CA LEU A 239 2.07 -47.98 61.01
C LEU A 239 3.44 -47.30 60.99
N ASN A 240 4.19 -47.41 62.10
CA ASN A 240 5.61 -47.08 62.12
C ASN A 240 6.46 -48.20 61.46
N ASP A 241 7.75 -47.93 61.21
CA ASP A 241 8.63 -48.87 60.50
C ASP A 241 8.72 -50.26 61.16
N GLN A 242 8.76 -50.32 62.50
CA GLN A 242 8.79 -51.60 63.21
C GLN A 242 7.48 -52.38 63.06
N GLN A 243 6.34 -51.69 63.10
CA GLN A 243 5.02 -52.30 62.91
C GLN A 243 4.83 -52.77 61.45
N ARG A 244 5.33 -52.01 60.48
CA ARG A 244 5.34 -52.39 59.05
C ARG A 244 6.17 -53.65 58.83
N LEU A 245 7.37 -53.74 59.41
CA LEU A 245 8.23 -54.92 59.32
C LEU A 245 7.56 -56.15 59.94
N LYS A 246 6.96 -56.02 61.13
CA LYS A 246 6.22 -57.11 61.78
C LYS A 246 5.00 -57.56 60.99
N LEU A 247 4.32 -56.62 60.32
CA LEU A 247 3.18 -56.95 59.48
C LEU A 247 3.61 -57.66 58.20
N ALA A 248 4.70 -57.21 57.57
CA ALA A 248 5.28 -57.84 56.39
C ALA A 248 5.67 -59.30 56.68
N GLU A 249 6.34 -59.52 57.82
CA GLU A 249 6.67 -60.85 58.33
C GLU A 249 5.41 -61.72 58.51
N ARG A 250 4.36 -61.18 59.15
CA ARG A 250 3.12 -61.92 59.41
C ARG A 250 2.33 -62.24 58.14
N LEU A 251 2.38 -61.38 57.13
CA LEU A 251 1.67 -61.56 55.87
C LEU A 251 2.49 -62.34 54.83
N GLY A 252 3.76 -62.63 55.10
CA GLY A 252 4.66 -63.33 54.17
C GLY A 252 4.98 -62.52 52.91
N VAL A 253 4.90 -61.20 52.99
CA VAL A 253 5.23 -60.27 51.88
C VAL A 253 6.48 -59.48 52.23
N ARG A 254 7.21 -59.00 51.22
CA ARG A 254 8.36 -58.13 51.46
C ARG A 254 7.85 -56.78 51.98
N ALA A 255 8.53 -56.21 52.98
CA ALA A 255 8.09 -54.95 53.60
C ALA A 255 8.01 -53.79 52.58
N GLU A 256 8.87 -53.81 51.56
CA GLU A 256 8.84 -52.86 50.43
C GLU A 256 7.64 -53.01 49.50
N ASP A 257 6.98 -54.18 49.46
CA ASP A 257 5.77 -54.41 48.66
C ASP A 257 4.50 -53.86 49.35
N ILE A 258 4.58 -53.56 50.65
CA ILE A 258 3.55 -52.79 51.37
C ILE A 258 3.73 -51.33 50.94
N ARG A 259 2.97 -50.92 49.92
CA ARG A 259 3.13 -49.60 49.27
C ARG A 259 2.89 -48.45 50.23
N VAL A 260 3.92 -47.61 50.35
CA VAL A 260 3.84 -46.28 50.98
C VAL A 260 3.33 -45.31 49.92
N HIS A 261 2.21 -44.65 50.17
CA HIS A 261 1.75 -43.58 49.28
C HIS A 261 2.17 -42.24 49.88
N HIS A 262 3.10 -41.55 49.22
CA HIS A 262 3.36 -40.13 49.49
C HIS A 262 2.15 -39.34 48.99
N LYS A 263 1.24 -38.89 49.87
CA LYS A 263 0.05 -38.10 49.48
C LYS A 263 -0.27 -37.03 50.50
N LEU A 264 -0.49 -35.79 50.05
CA LEU A 264 -1.12 -34.74 50.84
C LEU A 264 -2.58 -35.11 51.13
N ALA A 265 -2.96 -35.24 52.40
CA ALA A 265 -4.34 -35.47 52.82
C ALA A 265 -4.95 -34.17 53.37
N PHE A 266 -6.07 -33.72 52.79
CA PHE A 266 -6.86 -32.60 53.29
C PHE A 266 -8.02 -33.12 54.17
N PRO A 267 -8.36 -32.47 55.30
CA PRO A 267 -9.43 -32.94 56.15
C PRO A 267 -10.82 -32.60 55.59
N HIS A 268 -11.51 -33.65 55.20
CA HIS A 268 -12.95 -33.93 55.31
C HIS A 268 -13.96 -32.85 54.92
N THR A 269 -14.37 -32.86 53.66
CA THR A 269 -15.71 -33.30 53.25
C THR A 269 -15.66 -33.65 51.76
N HIS A 270 -15.96 -34.91 51.42
CA HIS A 270 -15.86 -35.49 50.07
C HIS A 270 -14.43 -35.60 49.50
N LEU A 271 -13.86 -36.79 49.69
CA LEU A 271 -12.67 -37.30 49.00
C LEU A 271 -12.87 -37.23 47.48
N HIS A 272 -12.45 -36.13 46.87
CA HIS A 272 -12.06 -36.12 45.46
C HIS A 272 -10.55 -35.96 45.41
N MET A 273 -9.87 -37.10 45.14
CA MET A 273 -8.47 -37.12 44.74
C MET A 273 -8.30 -36.22 43.52
N ARG A 274 -7.35 -35.28 43.57
CA ARG A 274 -6.88 -34.59 42.36
C ARG A 274 -5.36 -34.55 42.37
N ASP A 275 -4.76 -35.19 41.37
CA ASP A 275 -3.35 -35.00 41.06
C ASP A 275 -3.17 -33.57 40.58
N VAL A 276 -2.30 -32.80 41.25
CA VAL A 276 -1.89 -31.48 40.76
C VAL A 276 -0.70 -31.70 39.83
N ALA A 277 -1.00 -32.02 38.57
CA ALA A 277 0.00 -31.97 37.51
C ALA A 277 0.23 -30.50 37.12
N LEU A 278 1.42 -29.97 37.41
CA LEU A 278 1.88 -28.72 36.80
C LEU A 278 2.20 -29.00 35.33
N THR A 279 1.16 -29.09 34.52
CA THR A 279 1.31 -29.15 33.07
C THR A 279 1.66 -27.77 32.57
N SER A 280 2.80 -27.62 31.88
CA SER A 280 3.01 -26.45 31.03
C SER A 280 1.91 -26.43 29.98
N SER A 281 0.90 -25.59 30.18
CA SER A 281 -0.18 -25.35 29.20
C SER A 281 0.10 -24.11 28.35
N GLY A 282 1.38 -23.73 28.23
CA GLY A 282 1.78 -22.66 27.33
C GLY A 282 1.46 -23.07 25.90
N VAL A 283 0.48 -22.42 25.28
CA VAL A 283 0.37 -22.41 23.82
C VAL A 283 1.52 -21.60 23.23
N SER A 284 1.99 -21.97 22.04
CA SER A 284 3.20 -21.41 21.43
C SER A 284 3.11 -19.92 21.05
N GLU A 285 1.92 -19.32 21.11
CA GLU A 285 1.69 -18.00 20.54
C GLU A 285 0.57 -17.25 21.26
N THR A 286 0.92 -16.11 21.86
CA THR A 286 -0.01 -15.19 22.55
C THR A 286 -0.36 -13.96 21.72
N ARG A 287 0.15 -13.87 20.48
CA ARG A 287 -0.10 -12.75 19.56
C ARG A 287 -1.47 -12.90 18.87
N PRO A 288 -2.16 -11.80 18.50
CA PRO A 288 -3.36 -11.87 17.67
C PRO A 288 -3.10 -12.57 16.34
N ILE A 289 -4.14 -13.19 15.74
CA ILE A 289 -4.05 -13.77 14.39
C ILE A 289 -3.58 -12.67 13.42
N ASN A 290 -2.44 -12.88 12.75
CA ASN A 290 -1.85 -11.94 11.81
C ASN A 290 -1.74 -12.55 10.40
N MET A 291 -1.64 -11.68 9.40
CA MET A 291 -1.41 -12.05 8.01
C MET A 291 -0.27 -11.20 7.46
N SER A 292 0.71 -11.84 6.82
CA SER A 292 1.87 -11.15 6.26
C SER A 292 1.55 -10.47 4.93
N VAL A 293 2.02 -9.23 4.78
CA VAL A 293 2.00 -8.44 3.55
C VAL A 293 3.40 -7.93 3.26
N VAL A 294 3.66 -7.55 2.02
CA VAL A 294 4.96 -7.00 1.62
C VAL A 294 5.00 -5.51 1.92
N PHE A 295 6.04 -5.06 2.63
CA PHE A 295 6.33 -3.64 2.79
C PHE A 295 7.35 -3.21 1.74
N ALA A 296 7.07 -2.10 1.05
CA ALA A 296 8.01 -1.49 0.12
C ALA A 296 8.07 0.01 0.35
N ILE A 297 9.20 0.63 -0.02
CA ILE A 297 9.45 2.05 0.10
C ILE A 297 9.57 2.70 -1.27
N LYS A 298 8.89 3.83 -1.45
CA LYS A 298 8.90 4.59 -2.70
C LYS A 298 10.26 5.26 -2.91
N THR A 299 10.85 5.07 -4.09
CA THR A 299 12.12 5.70 -4.49
C THR A 299 11.96 7.11 -5.03
#